data_AF-A0A537BUN1-F1
#
_entry.id   AF-A0A537BUN1-F1
#
_cell.length_a   1.000
_cell.length_b   1.000
_cell.length_c   1.000
_cell.angle_alpha   90.00
_cell.angle_beta   90.00
_cell.angle_gamma   90.00
#
_symmetry.space_group_name_H-M   'P 1'
#
loop_
_entity.id
_entity.type
_entity.pdbx_description
1 polymer ?
#
loop_
_entity_poly.entity_id
_entity_poly.type
_entity_poly.pdbx_seq_one_letter_code
_entity_poly.pdbx_strand_id
1 'polypeptide(L)'
;MRARIAATAARIMAEDGIEDFALAKRKAARRLGASAAQALPGNDEIEAQLRSYRALYQAEEHPLRIAELRRVALDAMRALQRFNPYLTGPVLKGIAGRYAEIELQLFPESAKDVELFLLDRNLAYTTQECRRFSGDRAHAVSVLSLSWRGAPLK
;
A
#
# COMPACT_ATOMS: atom_id res chain seq x y z
N MET A 1 -5.46 23.66 13.05
CA MET A 1 -6.49 23.03 12.18
C MET A 1 -5.94 21.84 11.40
N ARG A 2 -4.85 22.00 10.64
CA ARG A 2 -4.17 20.93 9.88
C ARG A 2 -3.92 19.63 10.66
N ALA A 3 -3.35 19.70 11.87
CA ALA A 3 -3.10 18.52 12.72
C ALA A 3 -4.40 17.77 13.12
N ARG A 4 -5.52 18.49 13.34
CA ARG A 4 -6.82 17.87 13.63
C ARG A 4 -7.40 17.14 12.41
N ILE A 5 -7.19 17.67 11.21
CA ILE A 5 -7.55 17.01 9.95
C ILE A 5 -6.69 15.75 9.77
N ALA A 6 -5.38 15.82 10.04
CA ALA A 6 -4.48 14.66 9.96
C ALA A 6 -4.90 13.54 10.93
N ALA A 7 -5.16 13.88 12.19
CA ALA A 7 -5.62 12.91 13.20
C ALA A 7 -6.99 12.29 12.82
N THR A 8 -7.93 13.11 12.34
CA THR A 8 -9.25 12.62 11.90
C THR A 8 -9.13 11.74 10.65
N ALA A 9 -8.26 12.09 9.70
CA ALA A 9 -8.00 11.29 8.51
C ALA A 9 -7.36 9.95 8.89
N ALA A 10 -6.36 9.95 9.77
CA ALA A 10 -5.74 8.73 10.29
C ALA A 10 -6.77 7.81 10.96
N ARG A 11 -7.66 8.38 11.78
CA ARG A 11 -8.73 7.62 12.42
C ARG A 11 -9.70 7.01 11.41
N ILE A 12 -10.13 7.79 10.40
CA ILE A 12 -10.95 7.27 9.28
C ILE A 12 -10.24 6.12 8.56
N MET A 13 -8.93 6.23 8.30
CA MET A 13 -8.18 5.16 7.66
C MET A 13 -8.08 3.90 8.53
N ALA A 14 -7.90 4.08 9.85
CA ALA A 14 -7.81 2.97 10.81
C ALA A 14 -9.15 2.26 11.02
N GLU A 15 -10.24 3.02 11.19
CA GLU A 15 -11.58 2.51 11.53
C GLU A 15 -12.36 2.09 10.28
N ASP A 16 -12.41 2.93 9.24
CA ASP A 16 -13.18 2.68 8.02
C ASP A 16 -12.38 1.83 6.99
N GLY A 17 -11.12 1.48 7.29
CA GLY A 17 -10.26 0.66 6.41
C GLY A 17 -9.89 1.32 5.08
N ILE A 18 -9.89 2.66 5.02
CA ILE A 18 -9.58 3.42 3.81
C ILE A 18 -8.07 3.52 3.61
N GLU A 19 -7.58 3.11 2.44
CA GLU A 19 -6.15 3.20 2.09
C GLU A 19 -5.82 4.45 1.26
N ASP A 20 -6.81 5.05 0.59
CA ASP A 20 -6.64 6.29 -0.17
C ASP A 20 -6.59 7.51 0.75
N PHE A 21 -5.39 8.09 0.87
CA PHE A 21 -5.13 9.32 1.63
C PHE A 21 -5.96 10.52 1.14
N ALA A 22 -6.19 10.67 -0.17
CA ALA A 22 -6.97 11.78 -0.69
C ALA A 22 -8.45 11.64 -0.33
N LEU A 23 -8.99 10.43 -0.36
CA LEU A 23 -10.34 10.15 0.14
C LEU A 23 -10.44 10.42 1.65
N ALA A 24 -9.46 9.95 2.42
CA ALA A 24 -9.43 10.18 3.87
C ALA A 24 -9.35 11.67 4.23
N LYS A 25 -8.50 12.45 3.54
CA LYS A 25 -8.39 13.92 3.70
C LYS A 25 -9.72 14.61 3.42
N ARG A 26 -10.38 14.27 2.31
CA ARG A 26 -11.68 14.87 1.94
C ARG A 26 -12.76 14.55 2.98
N LYS A 27 -12.84 13.30 3.44
CA LYS A 27 -13.79 12.91 4.50
C LYS A 27 -13.49 13.62 5.83
N ALA A 28 -12.21 13.72 6.21
CA ALA A 28 -11.80 14.41 7.43
C ALA A 28 -12.11 15.90 7.39
N ALA A 29 -11.81 16.57 6.27
CA ALA A 29 -12.13 17.99 6.07
C ALA A 29 -13.65 18.24 6.16
N ARG A 30 -14.46 17.39 5.52
CA ARG A 30 -15.92 17.47 5.57
C ARG A 30 -16.46 17.27 7.00
N ARG A 31 -15.96 16.28 7.76
CA ARG A 31 -16.37 16.05 9.16
C ARG A 31 -16.03 17.21 10.09
N LEU A 32 -14.97 17.95 9.79
CA LEU A 32 -14.49 19.06 10.61
C LEU A 32 -14.97 20.44 10.13
N GLY A 33 -15.81 20.51 9.09
CA GLY A 33 -16.27 21.78 8.51
C GLY A 33 -15.14 22.63 7.92
N ALA A 34 -14.02 22.01 7.54
CA ALA A 34 -12.87 22.70 6.94
C ALA A 34 -13.14 23.03 5.47
N SER A 35 -12.90 24.27 5.05
CA SER A 35 -12.93 24.67 3.64
C SER A 35 -11.65 24.23 2.92
N ALA A 36 -11.72 24.02 1.60
CA ALA A 36 -10.58 23.63 0.76
C ALA A 36 -9.42 24.63 0.76
N ALA A 37 -9.63 25.86 1.25
CA ALA A 37 -8.61 26.90 1.39
C ALA A 37 -7.69 26.70 2.60
N GLN A 38 -8.01 25.78 3.52
CA GLN A 38 -7.13 25.43 4.63
C GLN A 38 -6.04 24.48 4.16
N ALA A 39 -4.80 24.72 4.59
CA ALA A 39 -3.66 23.86 4.27
C ALA A 39 -3.95 22.40 4.68
N LEU A 40 -4.24 21.56 3.69
CA LEU A 40 -4.45 20.13 3.87
C LEU A 40 -3.14 19.48 4.31
N PRO A 41 -3.18 18.50 5.23
CA PRO A 41 -1.98 17.82 5.67
C PRO A 41 -1.30 17.05 4.53
N GLY A 42 0.00 16.88 4.65
CA GLY A 42 0.78 15.98 3.80
C GLY A 42 0.39 14.52 4.05
N ASN A 43 0.75 13.63 3.12
CA ASN A 43 0.52 12.19 3.35
C ASN A 43 1.34 11.69 4.53
N ASP A 44 2.60 12.12 4.65
CA ASP A 44 3.50 11.74 5.74
C ASP A 44 2.97 12.12 7.13
N GLU A 45 2.29 13.26 7.24
CA GLU A 45 1.67 13.68 8.50
C GLU A 45 0.51 12.75 8.91
N ILE A 46 -0.28 12.30 7.93
CA ILE A 46 -1.35 11.34 8.17
C ILE A 46 -0.76 9.97 8.52
N GLU A 47 0.31 9.54 7.85
CA GLU A 47 1.01 8.29 8.16
C GLU A 47 1.57 8.29 9.58
N ALA A 48 2.17 9.40 10.01
CA ALA A 48 2.66 9.55 11.38
C ALA A 48 1.52 9.44 12.40
N GLN A 49 0.39 10.12 12.17
CA GLN A 49 -0.78 10.03 13.04
C GLN A 49 -1.41 8.63 13.04
N LEU A 50 -1.46 7.95 11.89
CA LEU A 50 -1.98 6.59 11.77
C LEU A 50 -1.11 5.59 12.54
N ARG A 51 0.22 5.74 12.46
CA ARG A 51 1.16 4.94 13.24
C ARG A 51 0.94 5.14 14.74
N SER A 52 0.85 6.40 15.20
CA SER A 52 0.59 6.71 16.61
C SER A 52 -0.74 6.18 17.10
N TYR A 53 -1.81 6.30 16.29
CA TYR A 53 -3.12 5.76 16.62
C TYR A 53 -3.08 4.24 16.79
N ARG A 54 -2.47 3.51 15.86
CA ARG A 54 -2.36 2.05 15.95
C ARG A 54 -1.46 1.59 17.09
N ALA A 55 -0.39 2.31 17.38
CA ALA A 55 0.44 2.01 18.55
C ALA A 55 -0.34 2.15 19.87
N LEU A 56 -1.32 3.05 19.93
CA LEU A 56 -2.14 3.27 21.12
C LEU A 56 -3.32 2.29 21.22
N TYR A 57 -4.00 1.99 20.11
CA TYR A 57 -5.27 1.25 20.10
C TYR A 57 -5.16 -0.19 19.56
N GLN A 58 -4.06 -0.55 18.90
CA GLN A 58 -3.85 -1.87 18.25
C GLN A 58 -2.42 -2.37 18.49
N ALA A 59 -1.90 -2.15 19.70
CA ALA A 59 -0.48 -2.33 20.03
C ALA A 59 0.02 -3.78 19.86
N GLU A 60 -0.84 -4.78 20.02
CA GLU A 60 -0.45 -6.20 19.99
C GLU A 60 -0.76 -6.86 18.63
N GLU A 61 -1.97 -6.66 18.10
CA GLU A 61 -2.42 -7.32 16.86
C GLU A 61 -1.73 -6.76 15.61
N HIS A 62 -1.54 -5.44 15.54
CA HIS A 62 -1.03 -4.78 14.34
C HIS A 62 0.43 -5.14 14.04
N PRO A 63 1.37 -5.13 15.01
CA PRO A 63 2.75 -5.55 14.75
C PRO A 63 2.87 -7.01 14.32
N LEU A 64 2.07 -7.91 14.91
CA LEU A 64 2.04 -9.33 14.52
C LEU A 64 1.59 -9.47 13.06
N ARG A 65 0.51 -8.79 12.67
CA ARG A 65 0.01 -8.80 11.29
C ARG A 65 1.04 -8.27 10.30
N ILE A 66 1.73 -7.17 10.63
CA ILE A 66 2.80 -6.63 9.79
C ILE A 66 3.96 -7.62 9.66
N ALA A 67 4.34 -8.29 10.75
CA ALA A 67 5.39 -9.30 10.72
C ALA A 67 5.02 -10.49 9.83
N GLU A 68 3.77 -10.96 9.88
CA GLU A 68 3.26 -11.99 8.98
C GLU A 68 3.32 -11.56 7.52
N LEU A 69 2.77 -10.39 7.17
CA LEU A 69 2.78 -9.88 5.80
C LEU A 69 4.21 -9.70 5.27
N ARG A 70 5.15 -9.25 6.10
CA ARG A 70 6.56 -9.12 5.72
C ARG A 70 7.25 -10.48 5.50
N ARG A 71 6.88 -11.51 6.26
CA ARG A 71 7.37 -12.88 6.02
C ARG A 71 6.86 -13.42 4.69
N VAL A 72 5.58 -13.21 4.39
CA VAL A 72 4.97 -13.59 3.11
C VAL A 72 5.60 -12.82 1.95
N ALA A 73 5.82 -11.51 2.11
CA ALA A 73 6.51 -10.69 1.12
C ALA A 73 7.94 -11.17 0.88
N LEU A 74 8.70 -11.48 1.93
CA LEU A 74 10.06 -11.99 1.80
C LEU A 74 10.10 -13.33 1.05
N ASP A 75 9.13 -14.21 1.28
CA ASP A 75 8.99 -15.47 0.56
C ASP A 75 8.74 -15.23 -0.94
N ALA A 76 7.83 -14.32 -1.29
CA ALA A 76 7.58 -13.92 -2.67
C ALA A 76 8.82 -13.27 -3.32
N MET A 77 9.51 -12.39 -2.61
CA MET A 77 10.75 -11.75 -3.08
C MET A 77 11.85 -12.77 -3.36
N ARG A 78 11.99 -13.81 -2.53
CA ARG A 78 12.93 -14.90 -2.80
C ARG A 78 12.52 -15.70 -4.04
N ALA A 79 11.24 -15.99 -4.18
CA ALA A 79 10.73 -16.70 -5.34
C ALA A 79 10.93 -15.90 -6.63
N LEU A 80 10.79 -14.57 -6.60
CA LEU A 80 10.92 -13.64 -7.72
C LEU A 80 12.31 -12.99 -7.85
N GLN A 81 13.32 -13.49 -7.13
CA GLN A 81 14.64 -12.84 -6.99
C GLN A 81 15.27 -12.43 -8.32
N ARG A 82 15.09 -13.24 -9.37
CA ARG A 82 15.62 -12.95 -10.73
C ARG A 82 15.12 -11.65 -11.35
N PHE A 83 13.99 -11.11 -10.86
CA PHE A 83 13.40 -9.85 -11.33
C PHE A 83 13.70 -8.67 -10.41
N ASN A 84 14.68 -8.81 -9.50
CA ASN A 84 15.09 -7.78 -8.54
C ASN A 84 13.91 -7.15 -7.77
N PRO A 85 13.21 -7.93 -6.92
CA PRO A 85 12.00 -7.46 -6.25
C PRO A 85 12.31 -6.52 -5.09
N TYR A 86 11.54 -5.44 -4.99
CA TYR A 86 11.58 -4.48 -3.88
C TYR A 86 10.21 -4.33 -3.23
N LEU A 87 10.15 -4.53 -1.92
CA LEU A 87 8.93 -4.32 -1.15
C LEU A 87 8.62 -2.81 -1.04
N THR A 88 7.40 -2.43 -1.38
CA THR A 88 6.91 -1.04 -1.30
C THR A 88 5.57 -0.98 -0.56
N GLY A 89 4.93 0.19 -0.58
CA GLY A 89 3.56 0.33 -0.09
C GLY A 89 3.37 0.21 1.44
N PRO A 90 2.13 -0.07 1.88
CA PRO A 90 1.74 -0.04 3.30
C PRO A 90 2.47 -1.07 4.18
N VAL A 91 2.80 -2.24 3.63
CA VAL A 91 3.50 -3.33 4.34
C VAL A 91 4.93 -2.93 4.69
N LEU A 92 5.65 -2.28 3.77
CA LEU A 92 6.97 -1.71 4.05
C LEU A 92 6.86 -0.67 5.17
N LYS A 93 5.93 0.27 5.01
CA LYS A 93 5.74 1.41 5.93
C LYS A 93 5.22 1.02 7.31
N GLY A 94 4.75 -0.22 7.50
CA GLY A 94 4.19 -0.70 8.77
C GLY A 94 2.80 -0.15 9.06
N ILE A 95 2.11 0.33 8.02
CA ILE A 95 0.76 0.89 8.10
C ILE A 95 -0.25 0.06 7.30
N ALA A 96 0.06 -1.19 6.98
CA ALA A 96 -0.86 -2.10 6.30
C ALA A 96 -2.16 -2.25 7.10
N GLY A 97 -3.31 -1.96 6.47
CA GLY A 97 -4.63 -2.19 7.05
C GLY A 97 -5.07 -3.65 6.92
N ARG A 98 -6.34 -3.90 7.26
CA ARG A 98 -6.98 -5.22 7.14
C ARG A 98 -6.97 -5.77 5.70
N TYR A 99 -7.12 -4.88 4.72
CA TYR A 99 -7.23 -5.20 3.30
C TYR A 99 -5.96 -4.87 2.51
N ALA A 100 -4.86 -4.58 3.20
CA ALA A 100 -3.64 -4.16 2.54
C ALA A 100 -3.02 -5.28 1.72
N GLU A 101 -2.57 -4.91 0.54
CA GLU A 101 -1.88 -5.77 -0.40
C GLU A 101 -0.36 -5.69 -0.17
N ILE A 102 0.33 -6.79 -0.48
CA ILE A 102 1.78 -6.80 -0.57
C ILE A 102 2.15 -6.21 -1.92
N GLU A 103 2.77 -5.03 -1.93
CA GLU A 103 3.23 -4.38 -3.15
C GLU A 103 4.71 -4.67 -3.39
N LEU A 104 5.04 -5.31 -4.51
CA LEU A 104 6.40 -5.56 -4.97
C LEU A 104 6.66 -4.84 -6.29
N GLN A 105 7.70 -4.03 -6.32
CA GLN A 105 8.22 -3.48 -7.57
C GLN A 105 9.28 -4.41 -8.15
N LEU A 106 9.05 -4.86 -9.39
CA LEU A 106 9.97 -5.71 -10.14
C LEU A 106 10.66 -4.90 -11.25
N PHE A 107 11.85 -5.35 -11.63
CA PHE A 107 12.66 -4.77 -12.71
C PHE A 107 13.09 -5.87 -13.69
N PRO A 108 12.14 -6.53 -14.39
CA PRO A 108 12.45 -7.48 -15.44
C PRO A 108 12.91 -6.78 -16.72
N GLU A 109 13.51 -7.53 -17.66
CA GLU A 109 13.76 -7.02 -19.02
C GLU A 109 12.44 -6.81 -19.78
N SER A 110 11.47 -7.71 -19.59
CA SER A 110 10.11 -7.60 -20.13
C SER A 110 9.07 -8.06 -19.11
N ALA A 111 7.89 -7.41 -19.12
CA ALA A 111 6.75 -7.88 -18.33
C ALA A 111 6.34 -9.32 -18.67
N LYS A 112 6.54 -9.75 -19.93
CA LYS A 112 6.26 -11.13 -20.37
C LYS A 112 7.13 -12.16 -19.64
N ASP A 113 8.34 -11.80 -19.24
CA ASP A 113 9.23 -12.74 -18.55
C ASP A 113 8.67 -13.10 -17.17
N VAL A 114 8.04 -12.13 -16.50
CA VAL A 114 7.35 -12.34 -15.22
C VAL A 114 6.10 -13.18 -15.44
N GLU A 115 5.32 -12.89 -16.47
CA GLU A 115 4.11 -13.67 -16.80
C GLU A 115 4.43 -15.14 -17.09
N LEU A 116 5.40 -15.41 -17.97
CA LEU A 116 5.85 -16.78 -18.28
C LEU A 116 6.31 -17.51 -17.03
N PHE A 117 7.05 -16.82 -16.16
CA PHE A 117 7.51 -17.38 -14.90
C PHE A 117 6.38 -17.77 -13.94
N LEU A 118 5.32 -16.96 -13.89
CA LEU A 118 4.13 -17.29 -13.08
C LEU A 118 3.36 -18.46 -13.70
N LEU A 119 3.23 -18.50 -15.04
CA LEU A 119 2.59 -19.59 -15.77
C LEU A 119 3.32 -20.93 -15.57
N ASP A 120 4.65 -20.95 -15.70
CA ASP A 120 5.48 -22.14 -15.50
C ASP A 120 5.32 -22.75 -14.10
N ARG A 121 4.93 -21.93 -13.13
CA ARG A 121 4.68 -22.31 -11.73
C ARG A 121 3.22 -22.58 -11.42
N ASN A 122 2.34 -22.55 -12.44
CA ASN A 122 0.90 -22.68 -12.31
C ASN A 122 0.29 -21.69 -11.29
N LEU A 123 0.83 -20.47 -11.23
CA LEU A 123 0.32 -19.41 -10.37
C LEU A 123 -0.74 -18.62 -11.13
N ALA A 124 -1.96 -18.59 -10.60
CA ALA A 124 -3.02 -17.75 -11.16
C ALA A 124 -2.71 -16.27 -10.89
N TYR A 125 -2.76 -15.45 -11.94
CA TYR A 125 -2.57 -14.01 -11.87
C TYR A 125 -3.54 -13.29 -12.81
N THR A 126 -3.70 -12.00 -12.58
CA THR A 126 -4.40 -11.08 -13.47
C THR A 126 -3.47 -9.94 -13.83
N THR A 127 -3.51 -9.47 -15.08
CA THR A 127 -2.67 -8.36 -15.54
C THR A 127 -3.52 -7.13 -15.82
N GLN A 128 -3.01 -5.97 -15.44
CA GLN A 128 -3.58 -4.67 -15.76
C GLN A 128 -2.48 -3.72 -16.23
N GLU A 129 -2.79 -2.85 -17.18
CA GLU A 129 -1.89 -1.74 -17.54
C GLU A 129 -2.24 -0.50 -16.72
N CYS A 130 -1.26 0.07 -16.05
CA CYS A 130 -1.40 1.31 -15.31
C CYS A 130 -0.39 2.35 -15.82
N ARG A 131 -0.78 3.62 -15.78
CA ARG A 131 0.15 4.72 -16.06
C ARG A 131 0.79 5.17 -14.75
N ARG A 132 2.10 4.99 -14.63
CA ARG A 132 2.91 5.54 -13.53
C ARG A 132 3.68 6.75 -14.05
N PHE A 133 3.71 7.82 -13.27
CA PHE A 133 4.46 9.02 -13.62
C PHE A 133 5.88 8.93 -13.04
N SER A 134 6.87 9.25 -13.87
CA SER A 134 8.26 9.46 -13.47
C SER A 134 8.65 10.87 -13.90
N GLY A 135 8.68 11.81 -12.94
CA GLY A 135 8.68 13.24 -13.24
C GLY A 135 7.41 13.64 -14.00
N ASP A 136 7.57 14.34 -15.11
CA ASP A 136 6.45 14.80 -15.94
C ASP A 136 6.01 13.78 -17.00
N ARG A 137 6.64 12.61 -17.04
CA ARG A 137 6.37 11.58 -18.08
C ARG A 137 5.54 10.43 -17.52
N ALA A 138 4.47 10.10 -18.22
CA ALA A 138 3.68 8.91 -17.96
C ALA A 138 4.29 7.69 -18.67
N HIS A 139 4.56 6.63 -17.91
CA HIS A 139 5.01 5.34 -18.40
C HIS A 139 3.90 4.30 -18.20
N ALA A 140 3.61 3.51 -19.24
CA ALA A 140 2.77 2.34 -19.10
C ALA A 140 3.57 1.27 -18.33
N VAL A 141 2.97 0.75 -17.27
CA VAL A 141 3.55 -0.28 -16.40
C VAL A 141 2.53 -1.39 -16.27
N SER A 142 2.96 -2.62 -16.51
CA SER A 142 2.16 -3.82 -16.25
C SER A 142 2.14 -4.10 -14.76
N VAL A 143 0.95 -4.27 -14.21
CA VAL A 143 0.69 -4.62 -12.81
C VAL A 143 0.08 -6.01 -12.80
N LEU A 144 0.72 -6.93 -12.07
CA LEU A 144 0.27 -8.31 -11.95
C LEU A 144 -0.28 -8.53 -10.56
N SER A 145 -1.55 -8.91 -10.45
CA SER A 145 -2.20 -9.19 -9.17
C SER A 145 -2.43 -10.69 -9.02
N LEU A 146 -1.98 -11.26 -7.90
CA LEU A 146 -2.12 -12.67 -7.56
C LEU A 146 -2.29 -12.89 -6.05
N SER A 147 -2.59 -14.13 -5.66
CA SER A 147 -2.59 -14.55 -4.26
C SER A 147 -1.30 -15.32 -3.95
N TRP A 148 -0.53 -14.84 -2.97
CA TRP A 148 0.71 -15.48 -2.52
C TRP A 148 0.55 -15.95 -1.07
N ARG A 149 0.54 -17.28 -0.86
CA ARG A 149 0.29 -17.91 0.45
C ARG A 149 -0.96 -17.36 1.17
N GLY A 150 -2.00 -17.03 0.41
CA GLY A 150 -3.27 -16.48 0.93
C GLY A 150 -3.28 -14.98 1.18
N ALA A 151 -2.17 -14.26 0.93
CA ALA A 151 -2.14 -12.80 0.95
C ALA A 151 -2.22 -12.24 -0.48
N PRO A 152 -2.98 -11.15 -0.72
CA PRO A 152 -2.97 -10.48 -2.01
C PRO A 152 -1.59 -9.85 -2.26
N LEU A 153 -1.02 -10.12 -3.43
CA LEU A 153 0.27 -9.63 -3.89
C LEU A 153 0.12 -8.93 -5.24
N LYS A 154 0.79 -7.80 -5.38
CA LYS A 154 0.68 -6.87 -6.51
C LYS A 154 2.02 -6.30 -6.92
#